data_AF-A0A653X9P7-F1
#
_entry.id   AF-A0A653X9P7-F1
#
_cell.length_a   1.000
_cell.length_b   1.000
_cell.length_c   1.000
_cell.angle_alpha   90.00
_cell.angle_beta   90.00
_cell.angle_gamma   90.00
#
_symmetry.space_group_name_H-M   'P 1'
#
loop_
_entity.id
_entity.type
_entity.pdbx_description
1 polymer ?
#
loop_
_entity_poly.entity_id
_entity_poly.type
_entity_poly.pdbx_seq_one_letter_code
_entity_poly.pdbx_strand_id
1 'polypeptide(L)'
;MSPLVSVHGLEVERSLLEADGGPFPTSYDGLAVVLDRGGQDVEEDGPVPRTGWRVVARGNPRQVVLLAPSARRPHHWWQASLGRTDDGWRAHVSWAEPERPARSERVAGLRLDWPSSSLELPAAAVPDLQVRVGRYADDGARLPLDWDPEDGTHVVGHVLDPTTEEPLPFQAWQAFAGLGPATLPDAAGDVWLPLRWTTYDVERLPPGDYRVRAQLSSLPVHTPAVPLRVTP
;
A
#
# COMPACT_ATOMS: atom_id res chain seq x y z
N MET A 1 1.21 22.85 7.08
CA MET A 1 1.10 21.96 5.90
C MET A 1 -0.31 21.41 5.90
N SER A 2 -1.00 21.40 4.76
CA SER A 2 -2.29 20.72 4.64
C SER A 2 -2.08 19.21 4.79
N PRO A 3 -2.97 18.48 5.49
CA PRO A 3 -2.86 17.02 5.58
C PRO A 3 -3.01 16.41 4.18
N LEU A 4 -2.26 15.34 3.93
CA LEU A 4 -2.34 14.58 2.68
C LEU A 4 -3.25 13.38 2.89
N VAL A 5 -4.04 13.05 1.87
CA VAL A 5 -4.86 11.84 1.85
C VAL A 5 -4.54 11.00 0.63
N SER A 6 -4.70 9.70 0.76
CA SER A 6 -4.61 8.72 -0.33
C SER A 6 -6.01 8.45 -0.88
N VAL A 7 -6.19 8.62 -2.19
CA VAL A 7 -7.39 8.19 -2.93
C VAL A 7 -6.89 7.42 -4.16
N HIS A 8 -7.27 6.14 -4.31
CA HIS A 8 -6.76 5.26 -5.39
C HIS A 8 -5.22 5.18 -5.46
N GLY A 9 -4.56 5.19 -4.31
CA GLY A 9 -3.11 5.22 -4.22
C GLY A 9 -2.46 6.54 -4.68
N LEU A 10 -3.25 7.56 -5.01
CA LEU A 10 -2.77 8.91 -5.27
C LEU A 10 -2.76 9.71 -3.97
N GLU A 11 -1.62 10.30 -3.64
CA GLU A 11 -1.53 11.26 -2.54
C GLU A 11 -2.00 12.65 -3.03
N VAL A 12 -3.00 13.19 -2.33
CA VAL A 12 -3.67 14.43 -2.68
C VAL A 12 -3.77 15.31 -1.44
N GLU A 13 -3.57 16.62 -1.58
CA GLU A 13 -3.84 17.56 -0.50
C GLU A 13 -5.33 17.57 -0.16
N ARG A 14 -5.67 17.42 1.12
CA ARG A 14 -7.07 17.43 1.56
C ARG A 14 -7.80 18.71 1.16
N SER A 15 -7.12 19.86 1.20
CA SER A 15 -7.68 21.15 0.77
C SER A 15 -8.11 21.16 -0.69
N LEU A 16 -7.47 20.37 -1.57
CA LEU A 16 -7.89 20.24 -2.96
C LEU A 16 -9.23 19.52 -3.06
N LEU A 17 -9.44 18.48 -2.24
CA LEU A 17 -10.69 17.73 -2.17
C LEU A 17 -11.84 18.56 -1.58
N GLU A 18 -11.52 19.46 -0.64
CA GLU A 18 -12.49 20.37 -0.01
C GLU A 18 -12.88 21.55 -0.91
N ALA A 19 -11.99 21.99 -1.82
CA ALA A 19 -12.26 23.09 -2.75
C ALA A 19 -13.43 22.78 -3.69
N ASP A 20 -14.11 23.78 -4.24
CA ASP A 20 -15.18 23.54 -5.22
C ASP A 20 -14.65 22.85 -6.49
N GLY A 21 -15.41 21.87 -7.00
CA GLY A 21 -15.08 21.14 -8.22
C GLY A 21 -15.82 21.67 -9.45
N GLY A 22 -15.24 21.47 -10.63
CA GLY A 22 -15.81 21.86 -11.92
C GLY A 22 -16.74 20.81 -12.54
N PRO A 23 -17.32 21.09 -13.72
CA PRO A 23 -18.04 20.09 -14.50
C PRO A 23 -17.11 18.97 -14.97
N PHE A 24 -17.65 17.76 -15.17
CA PHE A 24 -16.92 16.71 -15.88
C PHE A 24 -16.64 17.18 -17.31
N PRO A 25 -15.41 17.01 -17.85
CA PRO A 25 -15.09 17.38 -19.22
C PRO A 25 -15.76 16.42 -20.21
N THR A 26 -17.08 16.54 -20.35
CA THR A 26 -17.88 15.81 -21.36
C THR A 26 -17.76 16.46 -22.73
N SER A 27 -17.42 17.75 -22.78
CA SER A 27 -17.21 18.52 -24.01
C SER A 27 -16.44 19.82 -23.70
N TYR A 28 -15.11 19.77 -23.81
CA TYR A 28 -14.30 20.98 -24.03
C TYR A 28 -13.73 20.86 -25.44
N ASP A 29 -13.98 21.85 -26.30
CA ASP A 29 -13.35 22.07 -27.61
C ASP A 29 -12.96 20.79 -28.40
N GLY A 30 -13.94 19.98 -28.79
CA GLY A 30 -13.72 18.85 -29.69
C GLY A 30 -13.18 17.57 -29.03
N LEU A 31 -13.21 17.45 -27.71
CA LEU A 31 -13.01 16.15 -27.02
C LEU A 31 -14.24 15.25 -27.15
N ALA A 32 -14.12 14.15 -27.89
CA ALA A 32 -15.02 13.01 -27.75
C ALA A 32 -14.54 12.11 -26.61
N VAL A 33 -15.01 12.35 -25.38
CA VAL A 33 -14.70 11.45 -24.26
C VAL A 33 -15.49 10.16 -24.41
N VAL A 34 -14.82 9.11 -24.89
CA VAL A 34 -15.35 7.74 -24.83
C VAL A 34 -15.20 7.25 -23.39
N LEU A 35 -16.34 7.01 -22.74
CA LEU A 35 -16.39 6.38 -21.43
C LEU A 35 -16.18 4.88 -21.62
N ASP A 36 -14.93 4.43 -21.42
CA ASP A 36 -14.66 3.00 -21.31
C ASP A 36 -15.07 2.57 -19.90
N ARG A 37 -16.30 2.08 -19.77
CA ARG A 37 -16.81 1.56 -18.50
C ARG A 37 -16.20 0.16 -18.33
N GLY A 38 -15.10 0.07 -17.57
CA GLY A 38 -14.64 -1.20 -17.03
C GLY A 38 -15.82 -1.93 -16.38
N GLY A 39 -16.01 -3.19 -16.78
CA GLY A 39 -17.26 -3.94 -16.62
C GLY A 39 -17.82 -4.03 -15.20
N GLN A 40 -19.16 -4.08 -15.17
CA GLN A 40 -20.06 -4.47 -14.06
C GLN A 40 -19.82 -3.76 -12.72
N ASP A 41 -20.63 -2.72 -12.45
CA ASP A 41 -21.00 -2.15 -11.12
C ASP A 41 -21.19 -0.62 -11.11
N VAL A 42 -21.25 0.03 -12.28
CA VAL A 42 -21.72 1.43 -12.38
C VAL A 42 -23.20 1.58 -11.94
N GLU A 43 -23.97 0.47 -11.86
CA GLU A 43 -25.40 0.51 -11.51
C GLU A 43 -25.68 0.61 -10.00
N GLU A 44 -24.85 0.03 -9.12
CA GLU A 44 -25.09 0.09 -7.67
C GLU A 44 -24.87 1.50 -7.10
N ASP A 45 -23.90 2.24 -7.64
CA ASP A 45 -23.44 3.52 -7.07
C ASP A 45 -23.99 4.79 -7.72
N GLY A 46 -24.87 4.62 -8.71
CA GLY A 46 -25.58 5.71 -9.35
C GLY A 46 -24.78 6.38 -10.47
N PRO A 47 -25.33 7.46 -11.06
CA PRO A 47 -24.74 8.05 -12.25
C PRO A 47 -23.40 8.73 -11.94
N VAL A 48 -22.45 8.63 -12.88
CA VAL A 48 -21.21 9.41 -12.88
C VAL A 48 -21.52 10.89 -12.62
N PRO A 49 -20.86 11.54 -11.64
CA PRO A 49 -21.12 12.94 -11.31
C PRO A 49 -20.93 13.84 -12.53
N ARG A 50 -21.86 14.78 -12.75
CA ARG A 50 -21.71 15.80 -13.81
C ARG A 50 -20.85 16.97 -13.38
N THR A 51 -20.70 17.19 -12.08
CA THR A 51 -19.98 18.31 -11.46
C THR A 51 -19.19 17.82 -10.24
N GLY A 52 -18.37 18.71 -9.66
CA GLY A 52 -17.54 18.38 -8.51
C GLY A 52 -16.21 17.73 -8.88
N TRP A 53 -15.76 17.81 -10.13
CA TRP A 53 -14.49 17.23 -10.55
C TRP A 53 -13.31 18.17 -10.27
N ARG A 54 -12.25 17.62 -9.69
CA ARG A 54 -10.99 18.32 -9.38
C ARG A 54 -9.85 17.60 -10.08
N VAL A 55 -8.91 18.37 -10.63
CA VAL A 55 -7.68 17.79 -11.20
C VAL A 55 -6.71 17.51 -10.05
N VAL A 56 -6.43 16.24 -9.80
CA VAL A 56 -5.59 15.82 -8.67
C VAL A 56 -4.20 15.35 -9.08
N ALA A 57 -4.04 14.89 -10.33
CA ALA A 57 -2.73 14.57 -10.87
C ALA A 57 -2.64 14.93 -12.35
N ARG A 58 -1.47 15.40 -12.76
CA ARG A 58 -1.07 15.57 -14.16
C ARG A 58 0.27 14.87 -14.35
N GLY A 59 0.22 13.65 -14.89
CA GLY A 59 1.44 12.83 -15.05
C GLY A 59 2.31 13.37 -16.18
N ASN A 60 1.80 13.28 -17.40
CA ASN A 60 2.41 13.84 -18.61
C ASN A 60 1.37 14.76 -19.30
N PRO A 61 1.71 15.58 -20.31
CA PRO A 61 0.74 16.49 -20.94
C PRO A 61 -0.44 15.77 -21.66
N ARG A 62 -0.44 14.43 -21.66
CA ARG A 62 -1.47 13.56 -22.22
C ARG A 62 -2.25 12.78 -21.16
N GLN A 63 -1.99 12.99 -19.87
CA GLN A 63 -2.64 12.25 -18.79
C GLN A 63 -3.06 13.18 -17.65
N VAL A 64 -4.35 13.12 -17.31
CA VAL A 64 -4.96 13.87 -16.21
C VAL A 64 -5.80 12.93 -15.38
N VAL A 65 -5.64 12.96 -14.06
CA VAL A 65 -6.54 12.25 -13.14
C VAL A 65 -7.44 13.26 -12.47
N LEU A 66 -8.74 12.96 -12.49
CA LEU A 66 -9.77 13.74 -11.85
C LEU A 66 -10.41 12.95 -10.72
N LEU A 67 -10.82 13.64 -9.65
CA LEU A 67 -11.65 13.09 -8.58
C LEU A 67 -12.94 13.91 -8.39
N ALA A 68 -14.05 13.23 -8.11
CA ALA A 68 -15.32 13.85 -7.69
C ALA A 68 -15.96 13.08 -6.53
N PRO A 69 -16.63 13.73 -5.57
CA PRO A 69 -17.23 13.03 -4.44
C PRO A 69 -18.40 12.16 -4.90
N SER A 70 -18.58 11.02 -4.25
CA SER A 70 -19.78 10.20 -4.44
C SER A 70 -20.98 10.84 -3.75
N ALA A 71 -22.09 10.96 -4.49
CA ALA A 71 -23.36 11.45 -3.93
C ALA A 71 -24.08 10.40 -3.07
N ARG A 72 -23.73 9.11 -3.22
CA ARG A 72 -24.40 7.99 -2.52
C ARG A 72 -23.60 7.45 -1.35
N ARG A 73 -22.27 7.44 -1.44
CA ARG A 73 -21.39 6.89 -0.41
C ARG A 73 -20.57 8.01 0.22
N PRO A 74 -20.84 8.38 1.48
CA PRO A 74 -19.99 9.32 2.21
C PRO A 74 -18.52 8.89 2.17
N HIS A 75 -17.60 9.85 2.09
CA HIS A 75 -16.14 9.65 2.05
C HIS A 75 -15.59 8.88 0.83
N HIS A 76 -16.44 8.44 -0.09
CA HIS A 76 -16.00 7.79 -1.34
C HIS A 76 -15.91 8.80 -2.48
N TRP A 77 -15.07 8.46 -3.45
CA TRP A 77 -14.81 9.31 -4.60
C TRP A 77 -15.07 8.56 -5.92
N TRP A 78 -15.19 9.30 -7.00
CA TRP A 78 -15.12 8.83 -8.37
C TRP A 78 -13.76 9.22 -8.91
N GLN A 79 -13.13 8.34 -9.70
CA GLN A 79 -11.91 8.65 -10.41
C GLN A 79 -12.15 8.60 -11.91
N ALA A 80 -11.62 9.61 -12.61
CA ALA A 80 -11.52 9.58 -14.05
C ALA A 80 -10.06 9.76 -14.46
N SER A 81 -9.52 8.76 -15.14
CA SER A 81 -8.22 8.83 -15.78
C SER A 81 -8.43 9.23 -17.24
N LEU A 82 -8.04 10.46 -17.58
CA LEU A 82 -8.09 11.00 -18.93
C LEU A 82 -6.76 10.74 -19.62
N GLY A 83 -6.80 10.06 -20.76
CA GLY A 83 -5.66 9.83 -21.63
C GLY A 83 -5.87 10.46 -23.01
N ARG A 84 -4.89 11.21 -23.52
CA ARG A 84 -4.92 11.78 -24.87
C ARG A 84 -4.36 10.76 -25.88
N THR A 85 -5.23 10.33 -26.79
CA THR A 85 -4.91 9.54 -27.98
C THR A 85 -4.88 10.41 -29.23
N ASP A 86 -4.54 9.83 -30.39
CA ASP A 86 -4.56 10.53 -31.67
C ASP A 86 -5.97 10.96 -32.08
N ASP A 87 -7.00 10.20 -31.67
CA ASP A 87 -8.42 10.47 -31.95
C ASP A 87 -9.09 11.42 -30.94
N GLY A 88 -8.31 12.02 -30.03
CA GLY A 88 -8.84 12.85 -28.94
C GLY A 88 -8.61 12.24 -27.56
N TRP A 89 -9.35 12.69 -26.55
CA TRP A 89 -9.19 12.19 -25.18
C TRP A 89 -10.16 11.06 -24.89
N ARG A 90 -9.68 10.04 -24.17
CA ARG A 90 -10.49 8.95 -23.64
C ARG A 90 -10.52 9.04 -22.13
N ALA A 91 -11.65 8.70 -21.51
CA ALA A 91 -11.77 8.63 -20.07
C ALA A 91 -12.07 7.20 -19.66
N HIS A 92 -11.23 6.68 -18.77
CA HIS A 92 -11.60 5.54 -17.97
C HIS A 92 -12.13 6.05 -16.64
N VAL A 93 -13.40 5.75 -16.34
CA VAL A 93 -14.04 6.17 -15.11
C VAL A 93 -14.25 4.95 -14.23
N SER A 94 -13.71 5.00 -13.02
CA SER A 94 -13.88 3.98 -12.00
C SER A 94 -14.41 4.60 -10.72
N TRP A 95 -15.08 3.79 -9.92
CA TRP A 95 -15.42 4.15 -8.54
C TRP A 95 -14.14 4.12 -7.70
N ALA A 96 -14.11 4.91 -6.63
CA ALA A 96 -13.02 4.96 -5.66
C ALA A 96 -13.41 4.43 -4.30
N GLU A 97 -12.44 3.74 -3.72
CA GLU A 97 -12.36 3.48 -2.30
C GLU A 97 -12.45 4.79 -1.49
N PRO A 98 -12.81 4.70 -0.20
CA PRO A 98 -12.84 5.85 0.67
C PRO A 98 -11.48 6.53 0.74
N GLU A 99 -11.49 7.84 1.01
CA GLU A 99 -10.27 8.57 1.33
C GLU A 99 -9.58 7.98 2.56
N ARG A 100 -8.25 7.93 2.53
CA ARG A 100 -7.43 7.40 3.64
C ARG A 100 -6.32 8.38 3.99
N PRO A 101 -5.76 8.37 5.20
CA PRO A 101 -4.56 9.16 5.50
C PRO A 101 -3.43 8.83 4.51
N ALA A 102 -2.57 9.79 4.14
CA ALA A 102 -1.46 9.53 3.21
C ALA A 102 -0.45 8.51 3.76
N ARG A 103 0.40 7.96 2.88
CA ARG A 103 1.36 6.92 3.26
C ARG A 103 2.28 7.38 4.38
N SER A 104 2.74 8.63 4.31
CA SER A 104 3.59 9.26 5.33
C SER A 104 2.90 9.35 6.69
N GLU A 105 1.60 9.64 6.73
CA GLU A 105 0.80 9.70 7.97
C GLU A 105 0.52 8.30 8.52
N ARG A 106 0.26 7.31 7.65
CA ARG A 106 0.02 5.92 8.07
C ARG A 106 1.28 5.27 8.66
N VAL A 107 2.45 5.59 8.12
CA VAL A 107 3.76 5.16 8.64
C VAL A 107 4.09 5.81 9.99
N ALA A 108 3.54 6.97 10.30
CA ALA A 108 3.85 7.68 11.54
C ALA A 108 3.54 6.80 12.77
N GLY A 109 4.57 6.58 13.58
CA GLY A 109 4.51 5.73 14.77
C GLY A 109 4.42 4.23 14.50
N LEU A 110 4.29 3.79 13.23
CA LEU A 110 4.20 2.38 12.89
C LEU A 110 5.57 1.70 13.06
N ARG A 111 5.59 0.52 13.67
CA ARG A 111 6.79 -0.29 13.87
C ARG A 111 6.52 -1.75 13.56
N LEU A 112 7.53 -2.40 12.98
CA LEU A 112 7.59 -3.85 12.90
C LEU A 112 8.63 -4.34 13.90
N ASP A 113 8.24 -5.31 14.72
CA ASP A 113 9.11 -5.90 15.73
C ASP A 113 9.22 -7.41 15.55
N TRP A 114 10.42 -7.92 15.78
CA TRP A 114 10.62 -9.36 15.95
C TRP A 114 10.14 -9.80 17.33
N PRO A 115 9.55 -11.00 17.46
CA PRO A 115 9.22 -11.58 18.76
C PRO A 115 10.48 -11.96 19.57
N SER A 116 11.65 -12.01 18.94
CA SER A 116 12.92 -12.39 19.55
C SER A 116 14.07 -11.55 19.01
N SER A 117 15.06 -11.26 19.84
CA SER A 117 16.25 -10.47 19.48
C SER A 117 17.31 -11.27 18.70
N SER A 118 17.15 -12.59 18.62
CA SER A 118 17.96 -13.50 17.81
C SER A 118 17.09 -14.67 17.36
N LEU A 119 17.47 -15.30 16.25
CA LEU A 119 16.76 -16.43 15.67
C LEU A 119 17.73 -17.58 15.42
N GLU A 120 17.24 -18.80 15.60
CA GLU A 120 17.97 -20.03 15.27
C GLU A 120 17.12 -20.85 14.29
N LEU A 121 17.76 -21.37 13.25
CA LEU A 121 17.12 -22.14 12.19
C LEU A 121 17.92 -23.42 11.91
N PRO A 122 17.30 -24.60 11.93
CA PRO A 122 17.96 -25.81 11.42
C PRO A 122 18.26 -25.69 9.92
N ALA A 123 19.40 -26.21 9.47
CA ALA A 123 19.67 -26.37 8.05
C ALA A 123 18.54 -27.17 7.37
N ALA A 124 18.25 -26.89 6.11
CA ALA A 124 17.12 -27.48 5.35
C ALA A 124 15.71 -27.08 5.82
N ALA A 125 15.55 -26.18 6.81
CA ALA A 125 14.24 -25.70 7.23
C ALA A 125 13.88 -24.37 6.56
N VAL A 126 12.60 -24.23 6.17
CA VAL A 126 12.01 -22.91 5.87
C VAL A 126 11.46 -22.35 7.17
N PRO A 127 11.93 -21.20 7.66
CA PRO A 127 11.42 -20.64 8.90
C PRO A 127 9.96 -20.19 8.74
N ASP A 128 9.08 -20.60 9.65
CA ASP A 128 7.75 -20.00 9.80
C ASP A 128 7.83 -18.89 10.85
N LEU A 129 8.15 -17.68 10.39
CA LEU A 129 8.29 -16.52 11.26
C LEU A 129 7.12 -15.58 11.11
N GLN A 130 6.80 -14.93 12.22
CA GLN A 130 5.85 -13.83 12.26
C GLN A 130 6.52 -12.59 12.81
N VAL A 131 6.07 -11.43 12.34
CA VAL A 131 6.46 -10.13 12.88
C VAL A 131 5.26 -9.46 13.49
N ARG A 132 5.51 -8.74 14.59
CA ARG A 132 4.49 -7.92 15.24
C ARG A 132 4.43 -6.58 14.57
N VAL A 133 3.23 -6.10 14.29
CA VAL A 133 2.98 -4.73 13.87
C VAL A 133 2.28 -3.98 14.99
N GLY A 134 2.81 -2.81 15.32
CA GLY A 134 2.25 -1.95 16.36
C GLY A 134 2.47 -0.47 16.05
N ARG A 135 1.73 0.39 16.76
CA ARG A 135 1.88 1.84 16.70
C ARG A 135 2.35 2.39 18.04
N TYR A 136 3.28 3.32 17.99
CA TYR A 136 3.96 3.88 19.15
C TYR A 136 4.12 5.40 18.99
N ALA A 137 3.99 6.12 20.10
CA ALA A 137 4.40 7.51 20.19
C ALA A 137 5.94 7.62 20.26
N ASP A 138 6.45 8.85 20.15
CA ASP A 138 7.89 9.13 20.15
C ASP A 138 8.57 8.73 21.47
N ASP A 139 7.85 8.80 22.58
CA ASP A 139 8.31 8.35 23.91
C ASP A 139 8.26 6.82 24.09
N GLY A 140 7.81 6.08 23.06
CA GLY A 140 7.65 4.63 23.09
C GLY A 140 6.34 4.15 23.69
N ALA A 141 5.44 5.05 24.12
CA ALA A 141 4.12 4.65 24.58
C ALA A 141 3.32 4.02 23.43
N ARG A 142 2.62 2.93 23.73
CA ARG A 142 1.79 2.23 22.74
C ARG A 142 0.54 3.04 22.42
N LEU A 143 0.23 3.15 21.14
CA LEU A 143 -0.97 3.82 20.62
C LEU A 143 -1.94 2.79 20.03
N PRO A 144 -3.24 3.12 19.95
CA PRO A 144 -4.19 2.33 19.17
C PRO A 144 -3.71 2.17 17.72
N LEU A 145 -3.72 0.93 17.24
CA LEU A 145 -3.43 0.64 15.85
C LEU A 145 -4.71 0.83 15.03
N ASP A 146 -4.78 1.94 14.31
CA ASP A 146 -5.79 2.15 13.26
C ASP A 146 -5.28 1.46 11.99
N TRP A 147 -5.55 0.16 11.91
CA TRP A 147 -5.00 -0.73 10.89
C TRP A 147 -5.88 -0.74 9.64
N ASP A 148 -5.33 -0.28 8.53
CA ASP A 148 -5.93 -0.51 7.22
C ASP A 148 -5.55 -1.92 6.72
N PRO A 149 -6.53 -2.81 6.47
CA PRO A 149 -6.25 -4.15 5.96
C PRO A 149 -5.41 -4.18 4.67
N GLU A 150 -5.48 -3.15 3.84
CA GLU A 150 -4.67 -3.08 2.61
C GLU A 150 -3.20 -2.79 2.88
N ASP A 151 -2.89 -2.03 3.93
CA ASP A 151 -1.52 -1.81 4.39
C ASP A 151 -0.91 -3.12 4.94
N GLY A 152 -1.74 -4.08 5.35
CA GLY A 152 -1.31 -5.29 6.07
C GLY A 152 -1.04 -6.54 5.25
N THR A 153 -0.98 -6.43 3.93
CA THR A 153 -1.19 -7.62 3.10
C THR A 153 0.00 -8.58 3.04
N HIS A 154 1.24 -8.07 3.00
CA HIS A 154 2.42 -8.94 2.91
C HIS A 154 3.62 -8.35 3.65
N VAL A 155 4.21 -9.13 4.56
CA VAL A 155 5.55 -8.90 5.10
C VAL A 155 6.52 -9.78 4.35
N VAL A 156 7.58 -9.16 3.84
CA VAL A 156 8.68 -9.87 3.18
C VAL A 156 9.89 -9.93 4.09
N GLY A 157 10.60 -11.06 4.06
CA GLY A 157 11.83 -11.28 4.80
C GLY A 157 13.04 -11.41 3.90
N HIS A 158 14.15 -10.84 4.34
CA HIS A 158 15.45 -10.91 3.70
C HIS A 158 16.45 -11.49 4.70
N VAL A 159 17.15 -12.54 4.30
CA VAL A 159 18.40 -12.93 4.93
C VAL A 159 19.50 -12.05 4.35
N LEU A 160 20.30 -11.47 5.23
CA LEU A 160 21.35 -10.52 4.92
C LEU A 160 22.70 -11.17 5.22
N ASP A 161 23.70 -10.80 4.43
CA ASP A 161 25.09 -11.07 4.75
C ASP A 161 25.46 -10.35 6.07
N PRO A 162 26.08 -11.02 7.04
CA PRO A 162 26.30 -10.47 8.37
C PRO A 162 27.36 -9.35 8.39
N THR A 163 28.18 -9.21 7.35
CA THR A 163 29.28 -8.24 7.28
C THR A 163 28.85 -6.98 6.54
N THR A 164 28.16 -7.14 5.41
CA THR A 164 27.76 -6.06 4.51
C THR A 164 26.33 -5.57 4.78
N GLU A 165 25.53 -6.36 5.50
CA GLU A 165 24.08 -6.16 5.70
C GLU A 165 23.27 -6.05 4.39
N GLU A 166 23.88 -6.42 3.26
CA GLU A 166 23.19 -6.53 1.99
C GLU A 166 22.36 -7.82 1.94
N PRO A 167 21.18 -7.81 1.30
CA PRO A 167 20.41 -9.03 1.09
C PRO A 167 21.24 -10.07 0.31
N LEU A 168 21.25 -11.31 0.81
CA LEU A 168 21.72 -12.46 0.03
C LEU A 168 20.90 -12.60 -1.26
N PRO A 169 21.40 -13.31 -2.29
CA PRO A 169 20.68 -13.46 -3.56
C PRO A 169 19.19 -13.76 -3.36
N PHE A 170 18.34 -12.90 -3.92
CA PHE A 170 16.90 -12.88 -3.67
C PHE A 170 16.12 -12.80 -4.99
N GLN A 171 14.85 -13.18 -4.94
CA GLN A 171 13.94 -12.98 -6.07
C GLN A 171 13.62 -11.49 -6.22
N ALA A 172 14.17 -10.86 -7.27
CA ALA A 172 14.00 -9.43 -7.52
C ALA A 172 12.55 -9.02 -7.85
N TRP A 173 11.71 -9.97 -8.27
CA TRP A 173 10.32 -9.72 -8.64
C TRP A 173 9.40 -10.73 -7.96
N GLN A 174 8.61 -10.24 -7.01
CA GLN A 174 7.52 -11.00 -6.41
C GLN A 174 6.22 -10.21 -6.63
N ALA A 175 5.19 -10.93 -7.08
CA ALA A 175 3.85 -10.40 -7.16
C ALA A 175 3.00 -11.16 -6.15
N PHE A 176 2.41 -10.43 -5.22
CA PHE A 176 1.44 -10.99 -4.30
C PHE A 176 0.04 -10.68 -4.83
N ALA A 177 -0.81 -11.69 -4.90
CA ALA A 177 -2.21 -11.52 -5.25
C ALA A 177 -3.08 -11.68 -4.00
N GLY A 178 -4.08 -10.80 -3.88
CA GLY A 178 -5.08 -10.83 -2.81
C GLY A 178 -4.66 -10.08 -1.55
N LEU A 179 -5.68 -9.73 -0.76
CA LEU A 179 -5.48 -9.41 0.64
C LEU A 179 -4.96 -10.69 1.29
N GLY A 180 -3.79 -10.62 1.96
CA GLY A 180 -3.36 -11.71 2.85
C GLY A 180 -4.47 -12.05 3.86
N PRO A 181 -4.37 -13.15 4.62
CA PRO A 181 -5.38 -13.47 5.63
C PRO A 181 -5.63 -12.23 6.48
N ALA A 182 -6.89 -11.77 6.53
CA ALA A 182 -7.26 -10.57 7.27
C ALA A 182 -6.83 -10.78 8.73
N THR A 183 -5.74 -10.15 9.10
CA THR A 183 -5.14 -10.37 10.42
C THR A 183 -5.75 -9.33 11.32
N LEU A 184 -6.81 -9.71 12.02
CA LEU A 184 -7.40 -8.85 13.04
C LEU A 184 -6.38 -8.65 14.18
N PRO A 185 -6.34 -7.47 14.80
CA PRO A 185 -5.56 -7.28 16.01
C PRO A 185 -5.96 -8.30 17.09
N ASP A 186 -4.97 -8.83 17.81
CA ASP A 186 -5.19 -9.72 18.96
C ASP A 186 -5.76 -8.95 20.17
N ALA A 187 -5.93 -9.64 21.30
CA ALA A 187 -6.46 -9.03 22.52
C ALA A 187 -5.59 -7.89 23.10
N ALA A 188 -4.30 -7.85 22.75
CA ALA A 188 -3.40 -6.76 23.10
C ALA A 188 -3.43 -5.61 22.08
N GLY A 189 -4.15 -5.80 20.96
CA GLY A 189 -4.20 -4.87 19.83
C GLY A 189 -2.98 -4.99 18.92
N ASP A 190 -2.28 -6.13 18.92
CA ASP A 190 -1.15 -6.43 18.03
C ASP A 190 -1.63 -7.15 16.78
N VAL A 191 -1.05 -6.81 15.63
CA VAL A 191 -1.27 -7.56 14.38
C VAL A 191 -0.02 -8.39 14.12
N TRP A 192 -0.20 -9.71 13.99
CA TRP A 192 0.89 -10.66 13.76
C TRP A 192 0.89 -11.13 12.31
N LEU A 193 1.86 -10.65 11.53
CA LEU A 193 1.91 -10.93 10.10
C LEU A 193 2.90 -12.06 9.82
N PRO A 194 2.49 -13.10 9.09
CA PRO A 194 3.40 -14.14 8.62
C PRO A 194 4.38 -13.57 7.60
N LEU A 195 5.63 -13.96 7.72
CA LEU A 195 6.70 -13.51 6.86
C LEU A 195 6.80 -14.39 5.61
N ARG A 196 6.98 -13.75 4.46
CA ARG A 196 7.26 -14.39 3.18
C ARG A 196 8.72 -14.18 2.80
N TRP A 197 9.46 -15.26 2.61
CA TRP A 197 10.87 -15.19 2.27
C TRP A 197 11.09 -14.71 0.82
N THR A 198 12.00 -13.76 0.66
CA THR A 198 12.45 -13.29 -0.66
C THR A 198 13.83 -13.81 -1.03
N THR A 199 14.66 -14.14 -0.04
CA THR A 199 15.95 -14.81 -0.24
C THR A 199 15.73 -16.15 -0.93
N TYR A 200 16.53 -16.41 -1.96
CA TYR A 200 16.45 -17.63 -2.74
C TYR A 200 16.84 -18.85 -1.91
N ASP A 201 16.10 -19.95 -2.05
CA ASP A 201 16.35 -21.24 -1.39
C ASP A 201 16.78 -21.07 0.09
N VAL A 202 15.97 -20.38 0.91
CA VAL A 202 16.29 -20.12 2.33
C VAL A 202 16.58 -21.41 3.10
N GLU A 203 15.93 -22.51 2.71
CA GLU A 203 16.18 -23.84 3.25
C GLU A 203 17.57 -24.39 2.91
N ARG A 204 18.22 -23.91 1.85
CA ARG A 204 19.55 -24.35 1.43
C ARG A 204 20.69 -23.51 1.97
N LEU A 205 20.40 -22.59 2.90
CA LEU A 205 21.45 -21.82 3.56
C LEU A 205 22.43 -22.76 4.29
N PRO A 206 23.75 -22.63 4.06
CA PRO A 206 24.72 -23.41 4.80
C PRO A 206 24.74 -23.00 6.28
N PRO A 207 25.11 -23.90 7.21
CA PRO A 207 25.28 -23.55 8.61
C PRO A 207 26.24 -22.38 8.78
N GLY A 208 25.86 -21.43 9.62
CA GLY A 208 26.60 -20.17 9.76
C GLY A 208 25.76 -19.08 10.41
N ASP A 209 26.38 -17.91 10.55
CA ASP A 209 25.75 -16.73 11.11
C ASP A 209 25.34 -15.77 9.98
N TYR A 210 24.14 -15.24 10.11
CA TYR A 210 23.51 -14.32 9.18
C TYR A 210 22.78 -13.22 9.96
N ARG A 211 22.16 -12.30 9.23
CA ARG A 211 21.14 -11.43 9.80
C ARG A 211 19.83 -11.58 9.05
N VAL A 212 18.74 -11.21 9.68
CA VAL A 212 17.43 -11.16 9.02
C VAL A 212 16.73 -9.85 9.30
N ARG A 213 16.09 -9.32 8.26
CA ARG A 213 15.22 -8.15 8.31
C ARG A 213 13.90 -8.47 7.63
N ALA A 214 12.83 -7.94 8.20
CA ALA A 214 11.51 -8.00 7.62
C ALA A 214 11.08 -6.60 7.20
N GLN A 215 10.28 -6.52 6.16
CA GLN A 215 9.75 -5.28 5.63
C GLN A 215 8.27 -5.46 5.29
N LEU A 216 7.46 -4.45 5.60
CA LEU A 216 6.10 -4.37 5.11
C LEU A 216 6.14 -3.95 3.63
N SER A 217 5.46 -4.68 2.76
CA SER A 217 5.56 -4.44 1.30
C SER A 217 4.85 -3.16 0.85
N SER A 218 3.74 -2.82 1.50
CA SER A 218 2.87 -1.66 1.21
C SER A 218 3.45 -0.34 1.76
N LEU A 219 4.12 -0.38 2.91
CA LEU A 219 4.64 0.78 3.63
C LEU A 219 6.16 0.63 3.86
N PRO A 220 6.95 1.71 3.80
CA PRO A 220 8.41 1.65 3.91
C PRO A 220 8.84 1.48 5.38
N VAL A 221 8.33 0.46 6.05
CA VAL A 221 8.62 0.15 7.45
C VAL A 221 9.28 -1.22 7.50
N HIS A 222 10.38 -1.31 8.25
CA HIS A 222 11.15 -2.53 8.41
C HIS A 222 11.47 -2.78 9.87
N THR A 223 11.68 -4.05 10.22
CA THR A 223 12.27 -4.40 11.51
C THR A 223 13.74 -3.96 11.55
N PRO A 224 14.33 -3.79 12.75
CA PRO A 224 15.78 -3.87 12.90
C PRO A 224 16.29 -5.23 12.43
N ALA A 225 17.49 -5.27 11.87
CA ALA A 225 18.13 -6.54 11.52
C ALA A 225 18.54 -7.29 12.80
N VAL A 226 18.10 -8.54 12.95
CA VAL A 226 18.47 -9.39 14.10
C VAL A 226 19.40 -10.52 13.66
N PRO A 227 20.29 -11.03 14.53
CA PRO A 227 21.09 -12.21 14.24
C PRO A 227 20.23 -13.42 13.91
N LEU A 228 20.64 -14.18 12.90
CA LEU A 228 20.08 -15.47 12.52
C LEU A 228 21.21 -16.50 12.47
N ARG A 229 21.13 -17.54 13.28
CA ARG A 229 22.08 -18.65 13.26
C ARG A 229 21.47 -19.87 12.58
N VAL A 230 22.09 -20.33 11.49
CA VAL A 230 21.73 -21.59 10.84
C VAL A 230 22.56 -22.70 11.48
N THR A 231 21.88 -23.63 12.16
CA THR A 231 22.51 -24.77 12.82
C THR A 231 22.56 -25.98 11.90
N PRO A 232 23.50 -26.93 12.10
CA PRO A 232 23.50 -28.20 11.37
C PRO A 232 22.20 -28.99 11.52
#